data_AF-A0A3M7FYS7-F1
#
_entry.id   AF-A0A3M7FYS7-F1
#
_cell.length_a   1.000
_cell.length_b   1.000
_cell.length_c   1.000
_cell.angle_alpha   90.00
_cell.angle_beta   90.00
_cell.angle_gamma   90.00
#
_symmetry.space_group_name_H-M   'P 1'
#
loop_
_entity.id
_entity.type
_entity.pdbx_description
1 polymer ?
#
loop_
_entity_poly.entity_id
_entity_poly.type
_entity_poly.pdbx_seq_one_letter_code
_entity_poly.pdbx_strand_id
1 'polypeptide(L)'
;MYRFVATSALLSGVVSAAPQGWSALSILSSADASYHMGGAGDYGNAGGYTMTSSASPAMTDDAQPTTVSGTRVLKSAPSVAIDQSGNVPGYTNADASFADDSVTPLTELPTSFGMNSQIPASHVSADVGASQVSSYPTGHTSHGPYSGTATTTGAVMNTPYVYPEGTIPTGPLAATKTYYNTNGMLQTNQPIPYTPAGGLGTNGSEPRYMVESDFDYESLALGLYQEWIELDAFNNAVALFSEEEFLRYGLTPEDVSLIQFMGQQEQGHATLITNLLGETAPVQCTYNHPFTNPREFVDYQQILTRWGESGVWGFINHLDSREVGQLLAQSIATEARQEMIFRQMSGLHPMPVWFEAGIPQSWAWTFMAPYISSCPENQTRLAWQNFPALHVANQANINRVSPNDTAIWERVDNRTSSPATIPEQDESCINLNKTGYGCGPAITRNRSEPLSFPGKQVLLEWDTPGKPVGPNNSYVTSVSDVAGEPAYVAWAAQLNLTYTPLTVTGPNTGYTYQPNATVYENGQQIVNGTMFIAVTDTDMPLTPFNLSMINPHVLALGVYQAG
;
A
#
# COMPACT_ATOMS: atom_id res chain seq x y z
N MET A 1 -4.82 23.73 -16.26
CA MET A 1 -4.46 24.86 -15.39
C MET A 1 -5.73 25.51 -14.86
N TYR A 2 -6.07 25.32 -13.58
CA TYR A 2 -7.12 26.10 -12.93
C TYR A 2 -6.47 27.03 -11.91
N ARG A 3 -6.37 28.32 -12.26
CA ARG A 3 -6.08 29.44 -11.35
C ARG A 3 -7.39 30.17 -11.10
N PHE A 4 -7.81 30.32 -9.85
CA PHE A 4 -8.83 31.30 -9.48
C PHE A 4 -8.16 32.58 -8.98
N VAL A 5 -8.42 33.67 -9.71
CA VAL A 5 -8.07 35.05 -9.36
C VAL A 5 -9.15 35.56 -8.41
N ALA A 6 -8.77 35.94 -7.18
CA ALA A 6 -9.62 36.72 -6.29
C ALA A 6 -9.18 38.18 -6.33
N THR A 7 -9.94 39.02 -7.05
CA THR A 7 -9.84 40.47 -7.01
C THR A 7 -10.31 41.01 -5.66
N SER A 8 -9.48 41.85 -5.05
CA SER A 8 -9.76 42.59 -3.83
C SER A 8 -10.85 43.65 -4.02
N ALA A 9 -11.74 43.78 -3.04
CA ALA A 9 -12.51 45.00 -2.81
C ALA A 9 -12.51 45.33 -1.31
N LEU A 10 -11.94 46.50 -1.01
CA LEU A 10 -11.95 47.19 0.28
C LEU A 10 -13.39 47.56 0.69
N LEU A 11 -13.72 47.37 1.97
CA LEU A 11 -14.61 48.24 2.72
C LEU A 11 -14.33 48.10 4.23
N SER A 12 -14.53 49.19 4.94
CA SER A 12 -13.76 49.68 6.08
C SER A 12 -14.59 49.82 7.36
N GLY A 13 -13.98 49.55 8.53
CA GLY A 13 -14.35 50.04 9.88
C GLY A 13 -15.66 49.49 10.48
N VAL A 14 -15.89 49.38 11.80
CA VAL A 14 -15.35 50.06 12.98
C VAL A 14 -15.66 49.23 14.26
N VAL A 15 -14.62 49.05 15.09
CA VAL A 15 -14.51 49.07 16.58
C VAL A 15 -15.72 48.76 17.49
N SER A 16 -15.53 47.81 18.42
CA SER A 16 -15.58 47.94 19.91
C SER A 16 -15.72 46.53 20.50
N ALA A 17 -15.37 46.15 21.73
CA ALA A 17 -14.52 46.61 22.82
C ALA A 17 -14.68 45.49 23.89
N ALA A 18 -13.61 45.08 24.57
CA ALA A 18 -13.68 44.09 25.66
C ALA A 18 -14.47 44.63 26.88
N PRO A 19 -14.73 43.78 27.89
CA PRO A 19 -13.84 43.86 29.05
C PRO A 19 -13.46 42.51 29.70
N GLN A 20 -12.30 42.57 30.35
CA GLN A 20 -11.71 41.61 31.29
C GLN A 20 -12.47 41.53 32.62
N GLY A 21 -12.24 40.47 33.41
CA GLY A 21 -12.29 40.61 34.88
C GLY A 21 -12.39 39.36 35.76
N TRP A 22 -11.23 38.81 36.17
CA TRP A 22 -10.88 38.37 37.55
C TRP A 22 -11.35 36.96 38.02
N SER A 23 -10.41 36.02 38.26
CA SER A 23 -9.72 35.67 39.54
C SER A 23 -10.55 34.71 40.42
N ALA A 24 -10.07 33.71 41.16
CA ALA A 24 -8.80 33.02 41.39
C ALA A 24 -9.08 31.86 42.38
N LEU A 25 -8.12 30.95 42.56
CA LEU A 25 -7.85 30.13 43.76
C LEU A 25 -8.78 28.93 44.05
N SER A 26 -8.30 27.68 43.91
CA SER A 26 -7.61 26.85 44.93
C SER A 26 -8.62 25.95 45.68
N ILE A 27 -8.40 24.71 46.13
CA ILE A 27 -7.22 23.90 46.45
C ILE A 27 -7.76 22.51 46.92
N LEU A 28 -7.00 21.41 46.68
CA LEU A 28 -6.93 20.13 47.46
C LEU A 28 -8.23 19.29 47.70
N SER A 29 -8.24 17.96 47.84
CA SER A 29 -7.28 16.85 47.85
C SER A 29 -8.05 15.52 47.98
N SER A 30 -7.33 14.40 47.82
CA SER A 30 -7.55 13.05 48.41
C SER A 30 -8.81 12.27 47.98
N ALA A 31 -8.72 11.14 47.26
CA ALA A 31 -8.07 9.84 47.55
C ALA A 31 -8.94 8.87 48.37
N ASP A 32 -9.02 7.65 47.82
CA ASP A 32 -9.27 6.33 48.42
C ASP A 32 -10.69 5.84 48.76
N ALA A 33 -11.13 4.93 47.87
CA ALA A 33 -11.30 3.49 48.11
C ALA A 33 -12.56 2.92 48.78
N SER A 34 -12.90 1.74 48.24
CA SER A 34 -13.56 0.56 48.84
C SER A 34 -15.08 0.33 48.68
N TYR A 35 -15.37 -0.66 47.81
CA TYR A 35 -16.29 -1.80 47.96
C TYR A 35 -17.23 -1.83 49.19
N HIS A 36 -18.54 -2.00 48.97
CA HIS A 36 -19.23 -3.30 49.04
C HIS A 36 -20.77 -3.20 48.89
N MET A 37 -21.33 -4.12 48.09
CA MET A 37 -22.58 -4.91 48.24
C MET A 37 -23.88 -4.26 48.76
N GLY A 38 -24.94 -4.45 47.97
CA GLY A 38 -26.18 -5.04 48.48
C GLY A 38 -27.48 -4.36 48.04
N GLY A 39 -28.43 -5.17 47.57
CA GLY A 39 -29.84 -4.92 47.84
C GLY A 39 -30.76 -4.84 46.64
N ALA A 40 -31.51 -5.92 46.43
CA ALA A 40 -32.54 -6.12 45.42
C ALA A 40 -33.80 -5.25 45.60
N GLY A 41 -34.61 -5.15 44.54
CA GLY A 41 -35.97 -4.61 44.56
C GLY A 41 -36.70 -4.97 43.26
N ASP A 42 -37.55 -5.98 43.37
CA ASP A 42 -38.29 -6.72 42.35
C ASP A 42 -39.63 -6.05 41.95
N TYR A 43 -40.42 -6.73 41.09
CA TYR A 43 -41.80 -6.51 40.61
C TYR A 43 -41.94 -5.80 39.24
N GLY A 44 -42.58 -6.36 38.21
CA GLY A 44 -43.26 -7.64 38.03
C GLY A 44 -44.22 -7.61 36.83
N ASN A 45 -44.43 -8.80 36.23
CA ASN A 45 -45.53 -9.27 35.36
C ASN A 45 -45.69 -8.74 33.93
N ALA A 46 -46.13 -9.52 32.92
CA ALA A 46 -46.26 -10.97 32.70
C ALA A 46 -46.90 -11.23 31.32
N GLY A 47 -46.61 -12.42 30.77
CA GLY A 47 -47.41 -13.13 29.76
C GLY A 47 -46.64 -13.37 28.46
N GLY A 48 -46.23 -14.57 28.05
CA GLY A 48 -46.57 -15.96 28.39
C GLY A 48 -46.59 -16.74 27.08
N TYR A 49 -45.76 -17.78 26.88
CA TYR A 49 -46.13 -19.20 26.66
C TYR A 49 -45.04 -19.80 25.74
N THR A 50 -44.51 -21.02 25.82
CA THR A 50 -44.38 -22.09 26.82
C THR A 50 -43.26 -22.99 26.31
N MET A 51 -42.36 -23.43 27.20
CA MET A 51 -41.39 -24.51 27.00
C MET A 51 -42.03 -25.86 27.35
N THR A 52 -41.50 -26.95 26.80
CA THR A 52 -41.45 -28.24 27.52
C THR A 52 -40.00 -28.71 27.63
N SER A 53 -39.66 -29.00 28.88
CA SER A 53 -38.39 -29.46 29.46
C SER A 53 -38.08 -30.92 29.11
N SER A 54 -36.83 -31.39 29.23
CA SER A 54 -36.26 -32.01 30.45
C SER A 54 -35.05 -32.84 29.99
N ALA A 55 -34.00 -33.19 30.73
CA ALA A 55 -33.46 -32.86 32.05
C ALA A 55 -32.01 -33.42 32.05
N SER A 56 -31.08 -32.76 32.73
CA SER A 56 -29.74 -33.30 33.03
C SER A 56 -29.78 -34.21 34.26
N PRO A 57 -28.72 -35.03 34.47
CA PRO A 57 -28.21 -35.16 35.83
C PRO A 57 -26.68 -35.06 35.95
N ALA A 58 -26.29 -34.32 36.99
CA ALA A 58 -25.18 -34.50 37.95
C ALA A 58 -23.74 -34.80 37.49
N MET A 59 -22.82 -33.94 37.95
CA MET A 59 -21.38 -34.18 38.09
C MET A 59 -21.08 -34.99 39.37
N THR A 60 -20.13 -35.92 39.26
CA THR A 60 -19.35 -36.45 40.37
C THR A 60 -17.86 -36.40 40.01
N ASP A 61 -17.05 -36.14 41.03
CA ASP A 61 -15.60 -35.91 41.03
C ASP A 61 -14.75 -37.15 40.68
N ASP A 62 -13.46 -36.88 40.43
CA ASP A 62 -12.27 -37.75 40.32
C ASP A 62 -11.77 -38.25 38.93
N ALA A 63 -10.44 -38.15 38.81
CA ALA A 63 -9.48 -38.78 37.87
C ALA A 63 -9.01 -38.01 36.62
N GLN A 64 -7.76 -37.50 36.68
CA GLN A 64 -6.83 -37.42 35.54
C GLN A 64 -6.33 -38.83 35.16
N PRO A 65 -5.60 -39.05 34.04
CA PRO A 65 -5.80 -38.60 32.66
C PRO A 65 -5.89 -39.82 31.71
N THR A 66 -6.67 -39.77 30.62
CA THR A 66 -6.63 -40.82 29.58
C THR A 66 -6.68 -40.23 28.17
N THR A 67 -5.57 -40.43 27.45
CA THR A 67 -5.49 -40.35 25.99
C THR A 67 -6.51 -41.26 25.33
N VAL A 68 -7.34 -40.73 24.44
CA VAL A 68 -8.04 -41.53 23.41
C VAL A 68 -8.07 -40.77 22.08
N SER A 69 -7.40 -41.40 21.13
CA SER A 69 -7.48 -41.18 19.68
C SER A 69 -8.92 -41.29 19.18
N GLY A 70 -9.37 -40.39 18.30
CA GLY A 70 -10.73 -40.46 17.77
C GLY A 70 -11.10 -39.33 16.83
N THR A 71 -10.63 -39.42 15.59
CA THR A 71 -11.05 -38.59 14.45
C THR A 71 -12.57 -38.69 14.26
N ARG A 72 -13.29 -37.57 14.39
CA ARG A 72 -14.68 -37.45 13.93
C ARG A 72 -14.67 -36.72 12.60
N VAL A 73 -14.76 -37.49 11.52
CA VAL A 73 -14.85 -37.00 10.14
C VAL A 73 -16.17 -36.24 9.96
N LEU A 74 -16.08 -34.94 9.68
CA LEU A 74 -17.19 -34.14 9.16
C LEU A 74 -17.30 -34.37 7.64
N LYS A 75 -18.51 -34.69 7.19
CA LYS A 75 -18.87 -34.80 5.77
C LYS A 75 -18.69 -33.46 5.07
N SER A 76 -17.73 -33.41 4.15
CA SER A 76 -17.66 -32.65 2.89
C SER A 76 -18.28 -31.25 2.87
N ALA A 77 -17.46 -30.24 3.14
CA ALA A 77 -17.54 -28.94 2.47
C ALA A 77 -16.86 -29.05 1.07
N PRO A 78 -17.24 -28.24 0.07
CA PRO A 78 -16.63 -28.31 -1.26
C PRO A 78 -15.13 -28.02 -1.19
N SER A 79 -14.35 -28.92 -1.81
CA SER A 79 -12.92 -28.85 -2.13
C SER A 79 -12.12 -27.75 -1.42
N VAL A 80 -11.47 -28.10 -0.31
CA VAL A 80 -10.26 -27.40 0.14
C VAL A 80 -9.20 -27.60 -0.96
N ALA A 81 -8.46 -26.54 -1.29
CA ALA A 81 -7.36 -26.61 -2.26
C ALA A 81 -6.45 -27.80 -1.94
N ILE A 82 -6.16 -28.62 -2.94
CA ILE A 82 -5.15 -29.68 -2.83
C ILE A 82 -3.82 -28.96 -2.61
N ASP A 83 -3.14 -29.32 -1.53
CA ASP A 83 -1.82 -28.81 -1.12
C ASP A 83 -1.79 -27.41 -0.47
N GLN A 84 -2.28 -27.33 0.78
CA GLN A 84 -2.01 -26.18 1.65
C GLN A 84 -0.57 -26.16 2.22
N SER A 85 0.29 -27.13 1.88
CA SER A 85 1.68 -27.16 2.36
C SER A 85 2.61 -26.25 1.56
N GLY A 86 2.09 -25.58 0.52
CA GLY A 86 2.73 -24.41 -0.11
C GLY A 86 4.01 -24.69 -0.89
N ASN A 87 4.45 -25.94 -1.02
CA ASN A 87 5.70 -26.26 -1.68
C ASN A 87 5.44 -26.68 -3.13
N VAL A 88 5.73 -25.78 -4.08
CA VAL A 88 5.75 -26.12 -5.51
C VAL A 88 6.89 -27.14 -5.77
N PRO A 89 6.65 -28.24 -6.52
CA PRO A 89 7.72 -29.19 -6.87
C PRO A 89 8.92 -28.51 -7.52
N GLY A 90 10.12 -28.69 -6.97
CA GLY A 90 11.38 -28.10 -7.49
C GLY A 90 12.13 -27.25 -6.46
N TYR A 91 11.47 -26.80 -5.40
CA TYR A 91 12.06 -26.05 -4.31
C TYR A 91 12.43 -26.98 -3.15
N THR A 92 13.57 -27.66 -3.26
CA THR A 92 14.12 -28.49 -2.17
C THR A 92 15.32 -27.77 -1.57
N ASN A 93 15.30 -27.61 -0.25
CA ASN A 93 16.25 -26.91 0.63
C ASN A 93 17.72 -27.45 0.59
N ALA A 94 18.13 -28.10 -0.49
CA ALA A 94 19.25 -29.03 -0.50
C ALA A 94 20.62 -28.42 -0.81
N ASP A 95 20.71 -27.18 -1.34
CA ASP A 95 21.98 -26.61 -1.85
C ASP A 95 22.10 -25.07 -1.70
N ALA A 96 21.54 -24.45 -0.66
CA ALA A 96 21.69 -23.01 -0.44
C ALA A 96 23.13 -22.66 0.01
N SER A 97 23.90 -21.96 -0.83
CA SER A 97 25.32 -21.63 -0.58
C SER A 97 25.58 -20.57 0.50
N PHE A 98 24.53 -20.04 1.13
CA PHE A 98 24.62 -18.95 2.12
C PHE A 98 24.56 -19.42 3.58
N ALA A 99 24.49 -20.74 3.81
CA ALA A 99 24.42 -21.35 5.14
C ALA A 99 25.76 -21.24 5.91
N ASP A 100 26.13 -20.02 6.30
CA ASP A 100 26.84 -19.86 7.58
C ASP A 100 25.78 -19.87 8.68
N ASP A 101 25.47 -21.08 9.16
CA ASP A 101 24.52 -21.31 10.26
C ASP A 101 25.11 -20.88 11.62
N SER A 102 26.30 -20.26 11.65
CA SER A 102 26.88 -19.77 12.90
C SER A 102 26.02 -18.63 13.45
N VAL A 103 25.32 -18.94 14.54
CA VAL A 103 24.57 -17.94 15.29
C VAL A 103 25.58 -16.98 15.90
N THR A 104 25.58 -15.72 15.44
CA THR A 104 26.25 -14.66 16.19
C THR A 104 25.51 -14.53 17.52
N PRO A 105 26.14 -14.87 18.67
CA PRO A 105 25.45 -14.82 19.94
C PRO A 105 24.98 -13.40 20.24
N LEU A 106 23.78 -13.25 20.81
CA LEU A 106 23.32 -11.95 21.29
C LEU A 106 24.15 -11.56 22.52
N THR A 107 25.18 -10.77 22.32
CA THR A 107 26.09 -10.33 23.39
C THR A 107 25.75 -8.94 23.90
N GLU A 108 25.08 -8.14 23.08
CA GLU A 108 24.79 -6.74 23.38
C GLU A 108 23.35 -6.39 23.02
N LEU A 109 22.79 -5.44 23.76
CA LEU A 109 21.47 -4.86 23.50
C LEU A 109 21.55 -3.34 23.66
N PRO A 110 20.87 -2.58 22.80
CA PRO A 110 20.76 -1.14 22.94
C PRO A 110 20.16 -0.76 24.30
N THR A 111 20.91 0.01 25.10
CA THR A 111 20.47 0.48 26.44
C THR A 111 20.25 1.99 26.51
N SER A 112 20.78 2.74 25.53
CA SER A 112 20.61 4.18 25.36
C SER A 112 19.88 4.44 24.04
N PHE A 113 18.91 5.35 24.05
CA PHE A 113 18.00 5.60 22.94
C PHE A 113 18.01 7.09 22.60
N GLY A 114 19.15 7.60 22.11
CA GLY A 114 19.43 9.03 21.95
C GLY A 114 18.27 9.86 21.37
N MET A 115 18.18 11.13 21.76
CA MET A 115 17.07 12.02 21.35
C MET A 115 17.41 12.95 20.16
N ASN A 116 18.62 12.86 19.58
CA ASN A 116 19.12 13.88 18.65
C ASN A 116 19.33 13.30 17.26
N SER A 117 18.59 13.80 16.26
CA SER A 117 18.84 13.55 14.84
C SER A 117 20.25 14.02 14.46
N GLN A 118 21.09 13.13 13.94
CA GLN A 118 22.38 13.48 13.34
C GLN A 118 22.24 14.03 11.91
N ILE A 119 21.06 13.87 11.30
CA ILE A 119 20.82 14.28 9.92
C ILE A 119 20.50 15.79 9.84
N PRO A 120 21.19 16.55 8.97
CA PRO A 120 20.82 17.93 8.68
C PRO A 120 19.35 18.04 8.25
N ALA A 121 18.64 18.96 8.88
CA ALA A 121 17.25 19.26 8.56
C ALA A 121 17.12 20.73 8.14
N SER A 122 16.28 20.99 7.15
CA SER A 122 15.87 22.36 6.81
C SER A 122 14.40 22.57 7.14
N HIS A 123 14.05 23.79 7.52
CA HIS A 123 12.65 24.14 7.73
C HIS A 123 11.94 24.20 6.37
N VAL A 124 10.97 23.30 6.18
CA VAL A 124 10.10 23.24 5.01
C VAL A 124 8.70 23.72 5.37
N SER A 125 8.17 24.67 4.59
CA SER A 125 6.78 25.12 4.75
C SER A 125 5.81 24.00 4.40
N ALA A 126 4.69 23.91 5.12
CA ALA A 126 3.70 22.90 4.84
C ALA A 126 2.90 23.25 3.57
N ASP A 127 2.86 22.33 2.61
CA ASP A 127 1.93 22.41 1.48
C ASP A 127 0.62 21.73 1.89
N VAL A 128 -0.42 22.54 2.07
CA VAL A 128 -1.69 22.12 2.66
C VAL A 128 -2.57 21.48 1.57
N GLY A 129 -2.98 20.23 1.80
CA GLY A 129 -3.94 19.51 0.94
C GLY A 129 -5.35 20.12 0.98
N ALA A 130 -6.29 19.53 0.23
CA ALA A 130 -7.66 20.02 0.17
C ALA A 130 -8.38 19.96 1.54
N SER A 131 -9.33 20.86 1.79
CA SER A 131 -10.06 20.92 3.07
C SER A 131 -10.98 19.71 3.26
N GLN A 132 -11.02 19.19 4.48
CA GLN A 132 -11.97 18.14 4.87
C GLN A 132 -13.38 18.72 5.04
N VAL A 133 -14.38 18.05 4.46
CA VAL A 133 -15.78 18.54 4.45
C VAL A 133 -16.49 18.29 5.79
N SER A 134 -16.00 17.37 6.62
CA SER A 134 -16.61 17.02 7.91
C SER A 134 -15.56 16.85 8.99
N SER A 135 -15.85 17.32 10.19
CA SER A 135 -14.98 17.16 11.36
C SER A 135 -14.90 15.70 11.80
N TYR A 136 -13.73 15.27 12.28
CA TYR A 136 -13.57 13.96 12.92
C TYR A 136 -14.53 13.79 14.10
N PRO A 137 -15.38 12.75 14.12
CA PRO A 137 -16.19 12.45 15.29
C PRO A 137 -15.27 11.91 16.40
N THR A 138 -14.97 12.73 17.40
CA THR A 138 -14.10 12.36 18.54
C THR A 138 -14.88 11.81 19.74
N GLY A 139 -16.12 11.37 19.55
CA GLY A 139 -16.98 10.84 20.61
C GLY A 139 -18.07 9.91 20.07
N HIS A 140 -18.82 9.28 20.98
CA HIS A 140 -19.96 8.44 20.61
C HIS A 140 -21.00 9.23 19.80
N THR A 141 -21.37 8.72 18.64
CA THR A 141 -22.52 9.20 17.87
C THR A 141 -23.77 8.47 18.38
N SER A 142 -24.86 9.19 18.62
CA SER A 142 -26.17 8.57 18.88
C SER A 142 -27.09 8.79 17.69
N HIS A 143 -27.74 7.71 17.25
CA HIS A 143 -28.84 7.81 16.29
C HIS A 143 -30.12 8.09 17.08
N GLY A 144 -30.59 9.34 17.06
CA GLY A 144 -31.92 9.68 17.56
C GLY A 144 -33.01 9.12 16.65
N PRO A 145 -34.27 9.03 17.12
CA PRO A 145 -35.39 8.72 16.23
C PRO A 145 -35.46 9.78 15.12
N TYR A 146 -35.64 9.33 13.88
CA TYR A 146 -35.84 10.22 12.73
C TYR A 146 -37.05 11.10 12.99
N SER A 147 -36.86 12.43 12.96
CA SER A 147 -37.90 13.42 13.28
C SER A 147 -38.67 13.91 12.05
N GLY A 148 -38.47 13.30 10.88
CA GLY A 148 -39.14 13.67 9.63
C GLY A 148 -40.26 12.69 9.22
N THR A 149 -40.91 12.98 8.10
CA THR A 149 -41.88 12.06 7.48
C THR A 149 -41.15 11.02 6.65
N ALA A 150 -41.36 9.73 6.94
CA ALA A 150 -40.78 8.62 6.18
C ALA A 150 -41.50 8.50 4.82
N THR A 151 -40.75 8.45 3.72
CA THR A 151 -41.29 8.23 2.37
C THR A 151 -41.26 6.74 2.01
N THR A 152 -42.35 6.20 1.48
CA THR A 152 -42.49 4.77 1.10
C THR A 152 -41.93 4.42 -0.28
N THR A 153 -41.46 5.40 -1.05
CA THR A 153 -40.71 5.23 -2.30
C THR A 153 -39.47 6.10 -2.23
N GLY A 154 -38.28 5.48 -2.19
CA GLY A 154 -37.00 6.15 -1.94
C GLY A 154 -36.46 6.97 -3.12
N ALA A 155 -37.31 7.48 -4.02
CA ALA A 155 -36.90 8.31 -5.15
C ALA A 155 -37.91 9.44 -5.41
N VAL A 156 -37.40 10.67 -5.56
CA VAL A 156 -38.17 11.91 -5.79
C VAL A 156 -38.50 12.08 -7.29
N MET A 157 -39.61 12.74 -7.70
CA MET A 157 -40.08 12.91 -9.12
C MET A 157 -40.68 14.33 -9.43
N ASN A 158 -40.58 14.83 -10.68
CA ASN A 158 -41.37 15.98 -11.22
C ASN A 158 -41.89 15.78 -12.69
N THR A 159 -42.87 16.59 -13.13
CA THR A 159 -43.79 16.41 -14.30
C THR A 159 -43.16 16.71 -15.69
N PRO A 160 -43.37 15.91 -16.76
CA PRO A 160 -42.64 16.05 -18.04
C PRO A 160 -43.28 16.99 -19.09
N TYR A 161 -42.44 17.65 -19.90
CA TYR A 161 -42.77 18.34 -21.16
C TYR A 161 -42.22 17.55 -22.36
N VAL A 162 -43.01 17.40 -23.44
CA VAL A 162 -42.70 16.55 -24.61
C VAL A 162 -42.38 17.44 -25.82
N TYR A 163 -41.23 17.22 -26.48
CA TYR A 163 -40.87 17.92 -27.72
C TYR A 163 -41.65 17.37 -28.94
N PRO A 164 -42.08 18.23 -29.89
CA PRO A 164 -43.07 17.86 -30.92
C PRO A 164 -42.55 16.96 -32.04
N GLU A 165 -41.24 16.93 -32.31
CA GLU A 165 -40.68 16.33 -33.53
C GLU A 165 -40.00 14.97 -33.31
N GLY A 166 -40.09 14.43 -32.09
CA GLY A 166 -39.63 13.06 -31.79
C GLY A 166 -38.13 12.81 -31.92
N THR A 167 -37.33 13.76 -32.41
CA THR A 167 -35.86 13.72 -32.47
C THR A 167 -35.29 15.15 -32.43
N ILE A 168 -34.10 15.32 -31.86
CA ILE A 168 -33.34 16.59 -31.91
C ILE A 168 -32.12 16.39 -32.83
N PRO A 169 -31.75 17.37 -33.68
CA PRO A 169 -30.68 17.27 -34.68
C PRO A 169 -29.27 17.36 -34.07
N THR A 170 -28.25 16.98 -34.84
CA THR A 170 -26.88 16.74 -34.34
C THR A 170 -25.91 17.94 -34.36
N GLY A 171 -25.12 18.08 -33.27
CA GLY A 171 -23.70 18.53 -33.20
C GLY A 171 -23.39 19.58 -32.10
N PRO A 172 -22.18 19.71 -31.49
CA PRO A 172 -20.99 18.84 -31.28
C PRO A 172 -20.63 18.62 -29.76
N LEU A 173 -19.38 18.18 -29.46
CA LEU A 173 -18.74 17.71 -28.19
C LEU A 173 -19.03 16.26 -27.77
N ALA A 174 -17.96 15.57 -27.30
CA ALA A 174 -17.96 14.13 -26.98
C ALA A 174 -18.80 13.78 -25.73
N ALA A 175 -19.64 12.75 -25.85
CA ALA A 175 -20.90 12.62 -25.14
C ALA A 175 -20.86 12.17 -23.66
N THR A 176 -19.75 11.65 -23.12
CA THR A 176 -19.77 10.95 -21.81
C THR A 176 -19.34 11.78 -20.59
N LYS A 177 -19.01 13.07 -20.74
CA LYS A 177 -18.44 13.90 -19.64
C LYS A 177 -19.38 14.96 -19.04
N THR A 178 -20.69 14.89 -19.27
CA THR A 178 -21.65 15.90 -18.78
C THR A 178 -22.79 15.34 -17.92
N TYR A 179 -22.72 14.08 -17.47
CA TYR A 179 -23.69 13.57 -16.50
C TYR A 179 -23.52 14.32 -15.17
N TYR A 180 -24.47 15.21 -14.87
CA TYR A 180 -24.52 15.97 -13.63
C TYR A 180 -25.93 15.86 -13.06
N ASN A 181 -26.07 15.02 -12.03
CA ASN A 181 -27.36 14.74 -11.40
C ASN A 181 -27.67 15.81 -10.35
N THR A 182 -28.24 16.94 -10.78
CA THR A 182 -28.53 18.09 -9.90
C THR A 182 -29.62 17.83 -8.86
N ASN A 183 -30.43 16.79 -9.03
CA ASN A 183 -31.63 16.55 -8.21
C ASN A 183 -31.64 15.17 -7.53
N GLY A 184 -30.60 14.36 -7.68
CA GLY A 184 -30.52 13.01 -7.12
C GLY A 184 -31.51 12.01 -7.73
N MET A 185 -32.14 12.34 -8.87
CA MET A 185 -33.13 11.49 -9.53
C MET A 185 -32.54 10.73 -10.72
N LEU A 186 -33.19 9.64 -11.16
CA LEU A 186 -32.85 8.99 -12.43
C LEU A 186 -33.17 9.94 -13.59
N GLN A 187 -32.18 10.22 -14.43
CA GLN A 187 -32.32 11.11 -15.58
C GLN A 187 -32.85 10.37 -16.82
N THR A 188 -32.92 9.04 -16.76
CA THR A 188 -33.23 8.12 -17.86
C THR A 188 -34.11 6.97 -17.37
N ASN A 189 -34.97 6.45 -18.26
CA ASN A 189 -35.79 5.27 -17.97
C ASN A 189 -34.90 4.05 -17.71
N GLN A 190 -35.29 3.25 -16.73
CA GLN A 190 -34.63 1.99 -16.43
C GLN A 190 -34.81 0.99 -17.58
N PRO A 191 -33.76 0.34 -18.10
CA PRO A 191 -33.88 -0.71 -19.12
C PRO A 191 -34.67 -1.92 -18.61
N ILE A 192 -34.56 -2.25 -17.32
CA ILE A 192 -35.31 -3.29 -16.62
C ILE A 192 -35.61 -2.85 -15.17
N PRO A 193 -36.57 -3.47 -14.46
CA PRO A 193 -36.86 -3.12 -13.06
C PRO A 193 -35.61 -3.10 -12.17
N TYR A 194 -35.50 -2.08 -11.32
CA TYR A 194 -34.41 -1.90 -10.35
C TYR A 194 -33.00 -1.71 -10.95
N THR A 195 -32.89 -1.43 -12.26
CA THR A 195 -31.61 -1.19 -12.93
C THR A 195 -31.62 0.19 -13.60
N PRO A 196 -30.92 1.20 -13.06
CA PRO A 196 -30.71 2.49 -13.72
C PRO A 196 -30.09 2.35 -15.11
N ALA A 197 -30.51 3.19 -16.07
CA ALA A 197 -29.87 3.25 -17.38
C ALA A 197 -28.47 3.88 -17.28
N GLY A 198 -27.55 3.38 -18.12
CA GLY A 198 -26.14 3.72 -18.06
C GLY A 198 -25.31 2.60 -17.45
N GLY A 199 -24.06 2.92 -17.14
CA GLY A 199 -23.05 1.88 -16.91
C GLY A 199 -22.59 1.28 -18.24
N LEU A 200 -21.28 1.26 -18.46
CA LEU A 200 -20.73 0.55 -19.61
C LEU A 200 -20.78 -0.95 -19.30
N GLY A 201 -21.08 -1.79 -20.31
CA GLY A 201 -21.15 -3.26 -20.15
C GLY A 201 -22.37 -3.81 -19.41
N THR A 202 -23.36 -2.98 -19.07
CA THR A 202 -24.57 -3.39 -18.32
C THR A 202 -25.81 -3.63 -19.19
N ASN A 203 -25.67 -3.52 -20.52
CA ASN A 203 -26.77 -3.61 -21.49
C ASN A 203 -27.21 -5.05 -21.81
N GLY A 204 -26.69 -6.05 -21.09
CA GLY A 204 -26.95 -7.47 -21.33
C GLY A 204 -26.04 -8.13 -22.37
N SER A 205 -25.02 -7.41 -22.88
CA SER A 205 -23.95 -8.05 -23.64
C SER A 205 -23.16 -9.00 -22.74
N GLU A 206 -22.74 -10.14 -23.30
CA GLU A 206 -21.91 -11.10 -22.58
C GLU A 206 -20.53 -10.48 -22.30
N PRO A 207 -20.04 -10.47 -21.04
CA PRO A 207 -18.73 -9.93 -20.73
C PRO A 207 -17.62 -10.79 -21.33
N ARG A 208 -16.63 -10.14 -21.93
CA ARG A 208 -15.48 -10.80 -22.55
C ARG A 208 -14.22 -10.53 -21.72
N TYR A 209 -13.78 -11.53 -20.96
CA TYR A 209 -12.61 -11.44 -20.09
C TYR A 209 -11.31 -11.72 -20.85
N MET A 210 -10.87 -10.75 -21.64
CA MET A 210 -9.53 -10.74 -22.25
C MET A 210 -9.14 -9.33 -22.66
N VAL A 211 -7.86 -9.14 -22.93
CA VAL A 211 -7.30 -7.87 -23.38
C VAL A 211 -7.90 -7.42 -24.72
N GLU A 212 -8.07 -6.10 -24.88
CA GLU A 212 -8.72 -5.50 -26.06
C GLU A 212 -7.80 -4.59 -26.89
N SER A 213 -6.60 -4.30 -26.41
CA SER A 213 -5.60 -3.50 -27.12
C SER A 213 -4.16 -3.87 -26.76
N ASP A 214 -3.20 -3.30 -27.50
CA ASP A 214 -1.77 -3.45 -27.18
C ASP A 214 -1.43 -2.85 -25.81
N PHE A 215 -2.12 -1.77 -25.41
CA PHE A 215 -1.96 -1.18 -24.09
C PHE A 215 -2.41 -2.15 -22.99
N ASP A 216 -3.58 -2.78 -23.17
CA ASP A 216 -4.07 -3.80 -22.25
C ASP A 216 -3.10 -4.98 -22.17
N TYR A 217 -2.68 -5.50 -23.33
CA TYR A 217 -1.79 -6.65 -23.44
C TYR A 217 -0.45 -6.38 -22.74
N GLU A 218 0.24 -5.28 -23.07
CA GLU A 218 1.54 -4.94 -22.49
C GLU A 218 1.46 -4.63 -20.98
N SER A 219 0.32 -4.08 -20.52
CA SER A 219 0.10 -3.80 -19.10
C SER A 219 -0.14 -5.08 -18.30
N LEU A 220 -0.95 -6.00 -18.83
CA LEU A 220 -1.19 -7.29 -18.20
C LEU A 220 0.03 -8.22 -18.31
N ALA A 221 0.78 -8.16 -19.41
CA ALA A 221 2.03 -8.89 -19.54
C ALA A 221 3.02 -8.44 -18.45
N LEU A 222 3.14 -7.13 -18.21
CA LEU A 222 3.92 -6.59 -17.08
C LEU A 222 3.39 -7.09 -15.73
N GLY A 223 2.06 -7.06 -15.53
CA GLY A 223 1.43 -7.63 -14.34
C GLY A 223 1.81 -9.11 -14.14
N LEU A 224 1.77 -9.92 -15.19
CA LEU A 224 2.14 -11.34 -15.11
C LEU A 224 3.61 -11.56 -14.75
N TYR A 225 4.53 -10.69 -15.21
CA TYR A 225 5.92 -10.72 -14.72
C TYR A 225 5.99 -10.45 -13.20
N GLN A 226 5.16 -9.53 -12.69
CA GLN A 226 5.08 -9.25 -11.25
C GLN A 226 4.59 -10.48 -10.47
N GLU A 227 3.50 -11.12 -10.93
CA GLU A 227 2.97 -12.33 -10.27
C GLU A 227 4.04 -13.44 -10.21
N TRP A 228 4.81 -13.60 -11.28
CA TRP A 228 5.83 -14.64 -11.35
C TRP A 228 7.04 -14.40 -10.45
N ILE A 229 7.47 -13.14 -10.28
CA ILE A 229 8.60 -12.82 -9.38
C ILE A 229 8.18 -12.92 -7.91
N GLU A 230 6.94 -12.55 -7.57
CA GLU A 230 6.41 -12.69 -6.20
C GLU A 230 6.19 -14.15 -5.83
N LEU A 231 5.55 -14.91 -6.72
CA LEU A 231 5.40 -16.36 -6.55
C LEU A 231 6.75 -17.06 -6.36
N ASP A 232 7.75 -16.70 -7.16
CA ASP A 232 9.10 -17.24 -7.04
C ASP A 232 9.74 -16.83 -5.71
N ALA A 233 9.73 -15.54 -5.36
CA ALA A 233 10.35 -15.03 -4.13
C ALA A 233 9.76 -15.67 -2.87
N PHE A 234 8.43 -15.80 -2.78
CA PHE A 234 7.75 -16.40 -1.63
C PHE A 234 8.13 -17.88 -1.46
N ASN A 235 8.13 -18.65 -2.55
CA ASN A 235 8.53 -20.07 -2.51
C ASN A 235 10.04 -20.24 -2.29
N ASN A 236 10.85 -19.37 -2.90
CA ASN A 236 12.30 -19.41 -2.81
C ASN A 236 12.77 -19.17 -1.38
N ALA A 237 12.23 -18.19 -0.67
CA ALA A 237 12.61 -17.93 0.73
C ALA A 237 12.26 -19.09 1.67
N VAL A 238 11.07 -19.68 1.54
CA VAL A 238 10.66 -20.86 2.31
C VAL A 238 11.56 -22.08 2.02
N ALA A 239 12.10 -22.15 0.81
CA ALA A 239 12.99 -23.21 0.39
C ALA A 239 14.46 -22.95 0.69
N LEU A 240 14.87 -21.72 0.97
CA LEU A 240 16.25 -21.36 1.30
C LEU A 240 16.51 -21.37 2.80
N PHE A 241 15.51 -21.01 3.62
CA PHE A 241 15.67 -20.82 5.05
C PHE A 241 14.95 -21.89 5.85
N SER A 242 15.58 -22.35 6.93
CA SER A 242 14.99 -23.25 7.91
C SER A 242 14.00 -22.53 8.83
N GLU A 243 13.10 -23.30 9.47
CA GLU A 243 12.19 -22.77 10.50
C GLU A 243 12.95 -22.07 11.63
N GLU A 244 14.14 -22.55 12.01
CA GLU A 244 14.94 -21.94 13.07
C GLU A 244 15.53 -20.59 12.64
N GLU A 245 15.89 -20.42 11.37
CA GLU A 245 16.32 -19.12 10.84
C GLU A 245 15.18 -18.11 10.78
N PHE A 246 13.96 -18.52 10.41
CA PHE A 246 12.78 -17.66 10.50
C PHE A 246 12.50 -17.25 11.95
N LEU A 247 12.50 -18.22 12.87
CA LEU A 247 12.28 -17.98 14.30
C LEU A 247 13.33 -17.05 14.91
N ARG A 248 14.59 -17.09 14.43
CA ARG A 248 15.65 -16.16 14.85
C ARG A 248 15.29 -14.69 14.62
N TYR A 249 14.47 -14.39 13.62
CA TYR A 249 13.98 -13.04 13.33
C TYR A 249 12.55 -12.79 13.84
N GLY A 250 12.04 -13.69 14.69
CA GLY A 250 10.73 -13.57 15.33
C GLY A 250 9.56 -14.00 14.46
N LEU A 251 9.81 -14.69 13.34
CA LEU A 251 8.77 -15.22 12.45
C LEU A 251 8.47 -16.66 12.84
N THR A 252 7.25 -16.93 13.29
CA THR A 252 6.84 -18.26 13.76
C THR A 252 6.42 -19.16 12.60
N PRO A 253 6.21 -20.48 12.83
CA PRO A 253 5.65 -21.36 11.80
C PRO A 253 4.31 -20.87 11.23
N GLU A 254 3.50 -20.15 12.02
CA GLU A 254 2.27 -19.52 11.55
C GLU A 254 2.54 -18.37 10.57
N ASP A 255 3.58 -17.56 10.79
CA ASP A 255 4.00 -16.50 9.87
C ASP A 255 4.51 -17.10 8.55
N VAL A 256 5.31 -18.17 8.62
CA VAL A 256 5.79 -18.91 7.44
C VAL A 256 4.63 -19.55 6.67
N SER A 257 3.65 -20.11 7.39
CA SER A 257 2.42 -20.64 6.78
C SER A 257 1.61 -19.56 6.05
N LEU A 258 1.58 -18.34 6.58
CA LEU A 258 0.95 -17.21 5.89
C LEU A 258 1.72 -16.82 4.62
N ILE A 259 3.06 -16.81 4.64
CA ILE A 259 3.89 -16.58 3.45
C ILE A 259 3.60 -17.63 2.36
N GLN A 260 3.52 -18.91 2.74
CA GLN A 260 3.14 -20.00 1.82
C GLN A 260 1.73 -19.80 1.25
N PHE A 261 0.78 -19.33 2.05
CA PHE A 261 -0.57 -19.03 1.58
C PHE A 261 -0.58 -17.84 0.60
N MET A 262 0.21 -16.80 0.85
CA MET A 262 0.39 -15.71 -0.13
C MET A 262 1.00 -16.22 -1.43
N GLY A 263 1.95 -17.18 -1.38
CA GLY A 263 2.41 -17.89 -2.57
C GLY A 263 1.30 -18.59 -3.37
N GLN A 264 0.30 -19.17 -2.71
CA GLN A 264 -0.87 -19.75 -3.39
C GLN A 264 -1.76 -18.68 -4.03
N GLN A 265 -1.83 -17.48 -3.43
CA GLN A 265 -2.56 -16.34 -4.01
C GLN A 265 -1.88 -15.90 -5.31
N GLU A 266 -0.56 -15.75 -5.33
CA GLU A 266 0.19 -15.39 -6.56
C GLU A 266 0.07 -16.45 -7.64
N GLN A 267 0.02 -17.73 -7.28
CA GLN A 267 -0.28 -18.78 -8.26
C GLN A 267 -1.66 -18.57 -8.91
N GLY A 268 -2.66 -18.16 -8.12
CA GLY A 268 -3.99 -17.82 -8.59
C GLY A 268 -4.01 -16.58 -9.49
N HIS A 269 -3.32 -15.51 -9.09
CA HIS A 269 -3.19 -14.28 -9.86
C HIS A 269 -2.46 -14.51 -11.19
N ALA A 270 -1.33 -15.20 -11.17
CA ALA A 270 -0.59 -15.57 -12.38
C ALA A 270 -1.45 -16.42 -13.34
N THR A 271 -2.22 -17.37 -12.81
CA THR A 271 -3.16 -18.18 -13.61
C THR A 271 -4.26 -17.31 -14.22
N LEU A 272 -4.83 -16.40 -13.43
CA LEU A 272 -5.84 -15.46 -13.90
C LEU A 272 -5.30 -14.63 -15.08
N ILE A 273 -4.16 -13.94 -14.90
CA ILE A 273 -3.61 -13.07 -15.94
C ILE A 273 -3.17 -13.87 -17.16
N THR A 274 -2.58 -15.06 -16.98
CA THR A 274 -2.25 -15.99 -18.08
C THR A 274 -3.48 -16.29 -18.95
N ASN A 275 -4.63 -16.57 -18.32
CA ASN A 275 -5.87 -16.84 -19.05
C ASN A 275 -6.41 -15.61 -19.80
N LEU A 276 -6.23 -14.41 -19.26
CA LEU A 276 -6.67 -13.15 -19.90
C LEU A 276 -5.80 -12.77 -21.11
N LEU A 277 -4.51 -13.13 -21.09
CA LEU A 277 -3.55 -12.91 -22.17
C LEU A 277 -3.59 -14.01 -23.26
N GLY A 278 -3.93 -15.25 -22.88
CA GLY A 278 -4.03 -16.38 -23.79
C GLY A 278 -2.67 -17.01 -24.12
N GLU A 279 -2.55 -17.64 -25.30
CA GLU A 279 -1.41 -18.49 -25.69
C GLU A 279 -0.04 -17.78 -25.76
N THR A 280 -0.04 -16.45 -25.75
CA THR A 280 1.17 -15.63 -25.81
C THR A 280 1.58 -15.06 -24.45
N ALA A 281 0.87 -15.44 -23.38
CA ALA A 281 1.18 -14.99 -22.02
C ALA A 281 2.64 -15.29 -21.65
N PRO A 282 3.38 -14.31 -21.09
CA PRO A 282 4.70 -14.56 -20.55
C PRO A 282 4.73 -15.66 -19.50
N VAL A 283 5.70 -16.55 -19.59
CA VAL A 283 5.99 -17.58 -18.59
C VAL A 283 7.04 -17.11 -17.59
N GLN A 284 7.09 -17.80 -16.45
CA GLN A 284 7.99 -17.52 -15.34
C GLN A 284 9.47 -17.51 -15.79
N CYS A 285 10.20 -16.51 -15.32
CA CYS A 285 11.64 -16.33 -15.54
C CYS A 285 12.44 -16.88 -14.33
N THR A 286 13.77 -16.77 -14.40
CA THR A 286 14.64 -16.97 -13.25
C THR A 286 15.07 -15.62 -12.68
N TYR A 287 15.19 -15.53 -11.36
CA TYR A 287 15.38 -14.26 -10.65
C TYR A 287 16.64 -14.26 -9.79
N ASN A 288 17.15 -13.06 -9.53
CA ASN A 288 18.26 -12.80 -8.62
C ASN A 288 17.73 -11.95 -7.45
N HIS A 289 17.19 -12.62 -6.41
CA HIS A 289 16.65 -11.92 -5.26
C HIS A 289 17.75 -11.35 -4.36
N PRO A 290 17.59 -10.12 -3.83
CA PRO A 290 18.62 -9.44 -3.05
C PRO A 290 18.51 -9.77 -1.55
N PHE A 291 18.39 -11.04 -1.17
CA PHE A 291 18.33 -11.43 0.24
C PHE A 291 19.16 -12.67 0.54
N THR A 292 19.73 -12.69 1.75
CA THR A 292 20.55 -13.78 2.27
C THR A 292 20.08 -14.28 3.64
N ASN A 293 19.04 -13.65 4.21
CA ASN A 293 18.41 -14.06 5.46
C ASN A 293 16.91 -13.68 5.47
N PRO A 294 16.09 -14.28 6.37
CA PRO A 294 14.66 -13.98 6.45
C PRO A 294 14.30 -12.51 6.69
N ARG A 295 15.16 -11.73 7.37
CA ARG A 295 14.90 -10.31 7.62
C ARG A 295 15.03 -9.47 6.35
N GLU A 296 16.07 -9.72 5.56
CA GLU A 296 16.24 -9.11 4.24
C GLU A 296 15.12 -9.53 3.28
N PHE A 297 14.70 -10.81 3.32
CA PHE A 297 13.56 -11.28 2.54
C PHE A 297 12.29 -10.48 2.85
N VAL A 298 11.92 -10.36 4.13
CA VAL A 298 10.69 -9.64 4.52
C VAL A 298 10.74 -8.15 4.14
N ASP A 299 11.89 -7.48 4.31
CA ASP A 299 12.05 -6.09 3.87
C ASP A 299 11.97 -5.98 2.35
N TYR A 300 12.60 -6.90 1.60
CA TYR A 300 12.50 -6.93 0.14
C TYR A 300 11.05 -7.14 -0.31
N GLN A 301 10.31 -8.07 0.30
CA GLN A 301 8.93 -8.35 -0.08
C GLN A 301 8.02 -7.14 0.11
N GLN A 302 8.13 -6.37 1.21
CA GLN A 302 7.28 -5.17 1.34
C GLN A 302 7.59 -4.12 0.27
N ILE A 303 8.83 -4.06 -0.26
CA ILE A 303 9.12 -3.17 -1.41
C ILE A 303 8.61 -3.78 -2.72
N LEU A 304 8.85 -5.08 -2.94
CA LEU A 304 8.45 -5.82 -4.14
C LEU A 304 6.95 -5.72 -4.39
N THR A 305 6.17 -6.06 -3.35
CA THR A 305 4.71 -6.00 -3.42
C THR A 305 4.23 -4.56 -3.58
N ARG A 306 4.95 -3.57 -3.04
CA ARG A 306 4.59 -2.15 -3.17
C ARG A 306 4.66 -1.66 -4.61
N TRP A 307 5.73 -1.94 -5.36
CA TRP A 307 5.78 -1.52 -6.77
C TRP A 307 4.91 -2.39 -7.67
N GLY A 308 4.70 -3.66 -7.30
CA GLY A 308 3.76 -4.55 -7.96
C GLY A 308 2.36 -3.97 -7.91
N GLU A 309 1.86 -3.73 -6.70
CA GLU A 309 0.49 -3.29 -6.55
C GLU A 309 0.26 -1.88 -7.13
N SER A 310 1.22 -0.99 -6.89
CA SER A 310 1.17 0.38 -7.42
C SER A 310 1.20 0.41 -8.95
N GLY A 311 1.88 -0.55 -9.60
CA GLY A 311 1.92 -0.66 -11.05
C GLY A 311 0.52 -0.89 -11.64
N VAL A 312 -0.23 -1.84 -11.09
CA VAL A 312 -1.60 -2.14 -11.56
C VAL A 312 -2.55 -0.99 -11.23
N TRP A 313 -2.50 -0.43 -10.01
CA TRP A 313 -3.30 0.75 -9.66
C TRP A 313 -3.10 1.91 -10.65
N GLY A 314 -1.87 2.06 -11.18
CA GLY A 314 -1.52 3.09 -12.14
C GLY A 314 -2.15 2.91 -13.52
N PHE A 315 -2.33 1.68 -14.01
CA PHE A 315 -2.86 1.44 -15.37
C PHE A 315 -4.30 0.94 -15.42
N ILE A 316 -4.86 0.41 -14.34
CA ILE A 316 -6.13 -0.32 -14.35
C ILE A 316 -7.31 0.49 -14.91
N ASN A 317 -7.34 1.80 -14.63
CA ASN A 317 -8.39 2.71 -15.12
C ASN A 317 -8.14 3.21 -16.55
N HIS A 318 -7.04 2.80 -17.18
CA HIS A 318 -6.68 3.10 -18.56
C HIS A 318 -6.88 1.94 -19.52
N LEU A 319 -7.22 0.75 -19.00
CA LEU A 319 -7.51 -0.41 -19.82
C LEU A 319 -8.74 -0.16 -20.69
N ASP A 320 -8.67 -0.59 -21.95
CA ASP A 320 -9.81 -0.66 -22.84
C ASP A 320 -10.78 -1.74 -22.35
N SER A 321 -10.25 -2.89 -21.92
CA SER A 321 -10.99 -4.00 -21.31
C SER A 321 -11.37 -3.73 -19.85
N ARG A 322 -12.63 -3.38 -19.63
CA ARG A 322 -13.17 -3.09 -18.29
C ARG A 322 -13.42 -4.36 -17.48
N GLU A 323 -13.74 -5.45 -18.16
CA GLU A 323 -13.93 -6.79 -17.64
C GLU A 323 -12.64 -7.31 -17.01
N VAL A 324 -11.50 -7.12 -17.71
CA VAL A 324 -10.15 -7.39 -17.19
C VAL A 324 -9.85 -6.50 -15.99
N GLY A 325 -10.09 -5.18 -16.11
CA GLY A 325 -9.89 -4.24 -15.01
C GLY A 325 -10.67 -4.63 -13.75
N GLN A 326 -11.88 -5.20 -13.88
CA GLN A 326 -12.63 -5.69 -12.72
C GLN A 326 -11.98 -6.89 -12.02
N LEU A 327 -11.36 -7.80 -12.77
CA LEU A 327 -10.66 -8.95 -12.17
C LEU A 327 -9.35 -8.52 -11.52
N LEU A 328 -8.59 -7.64 -12.18
CA LEU A 328 -7.39 -7.04 -11.59
C LEU A 328 -7.70 -6.26 -10.31
N ALA A 329 -8.83 -5.55 -10.25
CA ALA A 329 -9.22 -4.81 -9.05
C ALA A 329 -9.44 -5.73 -7.83
N GLN A 330 -9.76 -7.01 -8.06
CA GLN A 330 -9.96 -8.00 -6.99
C GLN A 330 -8.64 -8.62 -6.53
N SER A 331 -7.72 -8.92 -7.46
CA SER A 331 -6.38 -9.44 -7.12
C SER A 331 -5.54 -8.35 -6.45
N ILE A 332 -5.53 -7.14 -7.00
CA ILE A 332 -4.68 -6.06 -6.51
C ILE A 332 -5.03 -5.59 -5.09
N ALA A 333 -6.31 -5.69 -4.71
CA ALA A 333 -6.74 -5.44 -3.34
C ALA A 333 -6.25 -6.51 -2.35
N THR A 334 -5.85 -7.68 -2.86
CA THR A 334 -5.16 -8.73 -2.09
C THR A 334 -3.67 -8.43 -2.00
N GLU A 335 -3.01 -8.04 -3.08
CA GLU A 335 -1.59 -7.64 -3.08
C GLU A 335 -1.32 -6.48 -2.11
N ALA A 336 -2.19 -5.47 -2.08
CA ALA A 336 -2.12 -4.38 -1.09
C ALA A 336 -2.11 -4.88 0.36
N ARG A 337 -2.84 -5.98 0.65
CA ARG A 337 -2.84 -6.60 1.99
C ARG A 337 -1.56 -7.38 2.24
N GLN A 338 -0.97 -7.99 1.22
CA GLN A 338 0.29 -8.71 1.36
C GLN A 338 1.43 -7.75 1.67
N GLU A 339 1.49 -6.59 0.99
CA GLU A 339 2.41 -5.51 1.36
C GLU A 339 2.26 -5.15 2.84
N MET A 340 1.02 -4.91 3.29
CA MET A 340 0.70 -4.65 4.69
C MET A 340 1.21 -5.76 5.63
N ILE A 341 1.06 -7.04 5.27
CA ILE A 341 1.55 -8.18 6.06
C ILE A 341 3.08 -8.14 6.17
N PHE A 342 3.81 -7.91 5.07
CA PHE A 342 5.27 -7.82 5.11
C PHE A 342 5.76 -6.62 5.92
N ARG A 343 5.00 -5.53 5.96
CA ARG A 343 5.25 -4.42 6.91
C ARG A 343 5.08 -4.85 8.36
N GLN A 344 4.06 -5.64 8.69
CA GLN A 344 3.86 -6.19 10.05
C GLN A 344 5.02 -7.10 10.46
N MET A 345 5.44 -7.98 9.56
CA MET A 345 6.61 -8.86 9.74
C MET A 345 7.91 -8.06 9.88
N SER A 346 8.04 -6.91 9.21
CA SER A 346 9.16 -5.98 9.37
C SER A 346 9.13 -5.17 10.68
N GLY A 347 8.04 -5.25 11.45
CA GLY A 347 7.82 -4.41 12.62
C GLY A 347 7.56 -2.94 12.26
N LEU A 348 7.01 -2.67 11.08
CA LEU A 348 6.58 -1.35 10.63
C LEU A 348 5.07 -1.15 10.88
N HIS A 349 4.60 0.10 10.76
CA HIS A 349 3.17 0.35 10.81
C HIS A 349 2.48 -0.24 9.57
N PRO A 350 1.44 -1.08 9.71
CA PRO A 350 0.85 -1.85 8.62
C PRO A 350 0.16 -1.02 7.53
N MET A 351 -0.52 0.07 7.92
CA MET A 351 -1.34 0.88 7.01
C MET A 351 -0.89 2.35 7.08
N PRO A 352 0.27 2.69 6.50
CA PRO A 352 0.90 4.01 6.66
C PRO A 352 0.30 5.09 5.75
N VAL A 353 -0.69 4.77 4.91
CA VAL A 353 -1.29 5.68 3.92
C VAL A 353 -2.83 5.63 3.98
N TRP A 354 -3.49 6.66 3.44
CA TRP A 354 -4.96 6.70 3.29
C TRP A 354 -5.41 6.20 1.92
N PHE A 355 -4.54 6.27 0.90
CA PHE A 355 -4.79 5.82 -0.46
C PHE A 355 -3.53 5.20 -1.05
N GLU A 356 -3.70 4.12 -1.82
CA GLU A 356 -2.58 3.49 -2.52
C GLU A 356 -2.13 4.33 -3.72
N ALA A 357 -0.82 4.28 -3.98
CA ALA A 357 -0.18 5.01 -5.06
C ALA A 357 -0.36 4.24 -6.37
N GLY A 358 -0.70 4.92 -7.46
CA GLY A 358 -0.59 4.36 -8.81
C GLY A 358 0.68 4.87 -9.50
N ILE A 359 1.48 3.98 -10.09
CA ILE A 359 2.68 4.37 -10.87
C ILE A 359 2.60 3.91 -12.34
N PRO A 360 3.27 4.60 -13.27
CA PRO A 360 3.32 4.18 -14.68
C PRO A 360 3.99 2.81 -14.85
N GLN A 361 3.60 2.07 -15.89
CA GLN A 361 4.17 0.77 -16.23
C GLN A 361 5.69 0.80 -16.40
N SER A 362 6.23 1.87 -16.99
CA SER A 362 7.69 2.05 -17.11
C SER A 362 8.40 2.18 -15.75
N TRP A 363 7.71 2.64 -14.71
CA TRP A 363 8.27 2.72 -13.37
C TRP A 363 8.32 1.33 -12.73
N ALA A 364 7.19 0.61 -12.72
CA ALA A 364 7.13 -0.77 -12.24
C ALA A 364 8.14 -1.67 -12.97
N TRP A 365 8.24 -1.55 -14.30
CA TRP A 365 9.23 -2.28 -15.08
C TRP A 365 10.69 -1.91 -14.75
N THR A 366 10.96 -0.62 -14.47
CA THR A 366 12.28 -0.17 -14.04
C THR A 366 12.71 -0.80 -12.71
N PHE A 367 11.79 -0.96 -11.76
CA PHE A 367 12.09 -1.61 -10.48
C PHE A 367 12.24 -3.12 -10.59
N MET A 368 11.43 -3.78 -11.42
CA MET A 368 11.43 -5.23 -11.54
C MET A 368 12.57 -5.78 -12.42
N ALA A 369 12.83 -5.17 -13.58
CA ALA A 369 13.76 -5.72 -14.57
C ALA A 369 15.16 -6.07 -14.03
N PRO A 370 15.79 -5.28 -13.13
CA PRO A 370 17.10 -5.60 -12.57
C PRO A 370 17.16 -6.90 -11.74
N TYR A 371 16.02 -7.45 -11.33
CA TYR A 371 15.93 -8.71 -10.57
C TYR A 371 15.67 -9.93 -11.47
N ILE A 372 15.39 -9.73 -12.76
CA ILE A 372 15.17 -10.82 -13.71
C ILE A 372 16.51 -11.24 -14.32
N SER A 373 16.92 -12.47 -14.06
CA SER A 373 18.18 -13.04 -14.56
C SER A 373 18.05 -13.45 -16.03
N SER A 374 17.11 -14.36 -16.32
CA SER A 374 16.86 -14.88 -17.67
C SER A 374 15.43 -15.37 -17.79
N CYS A 375 14.88 -15.40 -19.00
CA CYS A 375 13.55 -15.97 -19.26
C CYS A 375 13.67 -17.10 -20.30
N PRO A 376 12.70 -18.03 -20.33
CA PRO A 376 12.60 -19.04 -21.39
C PRO A 376 12.65 -18.44 -22.80
N GLU A 377 13.15 -19.22 -23.76
CA GLU A 377 13.20 -18.82 -25.17
C GLU A 377 11.80 -18.57 -25.74
N ASN A 378 11.72 -17.72 -26.78
CA ASN A 378 10.48 -17.33 -27.50
C ASN A 378 9.51 -16.42 -26.73
N GLN A 379 9.92 -15.84 -25.61
CA GLN A 379 9.16 -14.77 -24.95
C GLN A 379 9.44 -13.41 -25.61
N THR A 380 8.40 -12.60 -25.79
CA THR A 380 8.54 -11.23 -26.30
C THR A 380 9.01 -10.27 -25.23
N ARG A 381 9.66 -9.19 -25.68
CA ARG A 381 10.09 -8.08 -24.85
C ARG A 381 8.88 -7.18 -24.53
N LEU A 382 8.80 -6.67 -23.31
CA LEU A 382 7.84 -5.63 -22.94
C LEU A 382 8.19 -4.29 -23.60
N ALA A 383 7.16 -3.50 -23.91
CA ALA A 383 7.26 -2.20 -24.57
C ALA A 383 7.74 -1.07 -23.65
N TRP A 384 7.84 -1.32 -22.34
CA TRP A 384 8.08 -0.29 -21.33
C TRP A 384 9.55 0.12 -21.22
N GLN A 385 9.79 1.41 -21.06
CA GLN A 385 11.13 1.97 -20.86
C GLN A 385 11.69 1.59 -19.48
N ASN A 386 13.01 1.34 -19.41
CA ASN A 386 13.76 1.29 -18.15
C ASN A 386 14.50 2.61 -17.95
N PHE A 387 14.29 3.25 -16.80
CA PHE A 387 15.02 4.46 -16.42
C PHE A 387 16.34 4.12 -15.73
N PRO A 388 17.33 5.03 -15.75
CA PRO A 388 18.49 4.93 -14.87
C PRO A 388 18.07 4.83 -13.39
N ALA A 389 18.81 4.07 -12.60
CA ALA A 389 18.54 3.93 -11.18
C ALA A 389 18.85 5.25 -10.45
N LEU A 390 17.92 5.69 -9.61
CA LEU A 390 18.15 6.69 -8.58
C LEU A 390 18.51 5.96 -7.29
N HIS A 391 19.55 6.45 -6.65
CA HIS A 391 20.09 5.94 -5.41
C HIS A 391 19.88 6.96 -4.30
N VAL A 392 19.42 6.49 -3.14
CA VAL A 392 19.25 7.33 -1.94
C VAL A 392 20.31 6.90 -0.92
N ALA A 393 21.40 7.65 -0.88
CA ALA A 393 22.60 7.25 -0.15
C ALA A 393 22.34 7.15 1.36
N ASN A 394 21.47 7.99 1.91
CA ASN A 394 21.07 8.01 3.33
C ASN A 394 19.61 7.53 3.55
N GLN A 395 19.17 6.55 2.77
CA GLN A 395 17.84 5.95 2.93
C GLN A 395 17.74 5.29 4.30
N ALA A 396 16.60 5.46 4.99
CA ALA A 396 16.42 4.93 6.33
C ALA A 396 16.65 3.41 6.38
N ASN A 397 17.35 2.95 7.42
CA ASN A 397 17.48 1.53 7.72
C ASN A 397 16.41 1.12 8.75
N ILE A 398 15.49 0.25 8.33
CA ILE A 398 14.39 -0.20 9.18
C ILE A 398 14.85 -1.02 10.39
N ASN A 399 16.08 -1.55 10.34
CA ASN A 399 16.68 -2.43 11.35
C ASN A 399 17.43 -1.65 12.45
N ARG A 400 17.63 -0.35 12.32
CA ARG A 400 18.26 0.48 13.35
C ARG A 400 17.27 0.87 14.44
N VAL A 401 17.74 0.98 15.68
CA VAL A 401 16.99 1.62 16.78
C VAL A 401 16.70 3.08 16.46
N SER A 402 17.72 3.81 15.99
CA SER A 402 17.59 5.17 15.49
C SER A 402 17.81 5.20 13.97
N PRO A 403 16.75 5.37 13.15
CA PRO A 403 16.88 5.51 11.70
C PRO A 403 17.60 6.79 11.27
N ASN A 404 17.74 7.77 12.18
CA ASN A 404 18.49 8.99 11.92
C ASN A 404 20.01 8.77 11.99
N ASP A 405 20.45 7.67 12.58
CA ASP A 405 21.86 7.26 12.62
C ASP A 405 22.22 6.31 11.47
N THR A 406 21.34 6.16 10.46
CA THR A 406 21.65 5.36 9.27
C THR A 406 22.87 5.91 8.55
N ALA A 407 23.91 5.08 8.46
CA ALA A 407 25.09 5.37 7.66
C ALA A 407 24.74 5.37 6.16
N ILE A 408 25.64 5.96 5.37
CA ILE A 408 25.50 5.96 3.92
C ILE A 408 25.62 4.52 3.40
N TRP A 409 24.70 4.12 2.52
CA TRP A 409 24.68 2.81 1.85
C TRP A 409 24.40 1.61 2.77
N GLU A 410 23.56 1.75 3.80
CA GLU A 410 23.07 0.62 4.59
C GLU A 410 21.99 -0.19 3.86
N ARG A 411 22.40 -0.80 2.76
CA ARG A 411 21.60 -1.62 1.86
C ARG A 411 22.44 -2.78 1.35
N VAL A 412 21.79 -3.91 1.08
CA VAL A 412 22.50 -5.11 0.59
C VAL A 412 23.19 -4.86 -0.77
N ASP A 413 22.64 -3.92 -1.55
CA ASP A 413 23.26 -3.34 -2.72
C ASP A 413 22.84 -1.85 -2.84
N ASN A 414 23.43 -1.10 -3.77
CA ASN A 414 23.15 0.34 -3.85
C ASN A 414 21.75 0.69 -4.38
N ARG A 415 20.90 -0.27 -4.79
CA ARG A 415 19.55 0.01 -5.30
C ARG A 415 18.61 0.38 -4.15
N THR A 416 17.76 1.38 -4.38
CA THR A 416 16.74 1.78 -3.41
C THR A 416 15.67 0.71 -3.17
N SER A 417 15.48 -0.20 -4.14
CA SER A 417 14.52 -1.30 -4.12
C SER A 417 15.05 -2.56 -3.43
N SER A 418 16.30 -2.54 -2.95
CA SER A 418 16.91 -3.65 -2.22
C SER A 418 16.79 -3.44 -0.70
N PRO A 419 16.75 -4.52 0.09
CA PRO A 419 16.54 -4.46 1.53
C PRO A 419 17.71 -3.80 2.26
N ALA A 420 17.41 -3.29 3.46
CA ALA A 420 18.41 -2.74 4.36
C ALA A 420 19.26 -3.83 5.01
N THR A 421 20.56 -3.57 5.18
CA THR A 421 21.45 -4.47 5.93
C THR A 421 21.11 -4.44 7.42
N ILE A 422 21.54 -5.47 8.14
CA ILE A 422 21.39 -5.53 9.60
C ILE A 422 22.58 -4.78 10.23
N PRO A 423 22.35 -3.73 11.05
CA PRO A 423 23.42 -3.03 11.77
C PRO A 423 23.96 -3.88 12.94
N GLU A 424 25.02 -3.38 13.59
CA GLU A 424 25.58 -4.01 14.80
C GLU A 424 24.52 -4.18 15.90
N GLN A 425 24.70 -5.18 16.79
CA GLN A 425 23.66 -5.59 17.74
C GLN A 425 23.22 -4.48 18.70
N ASP A 426 24.15 -3.64 19.15
CA ASP A 426 23.91 -2.50 20.04
C ASP A 426 23.24 -1.30 19.35
N GLU A 427 23.11 -1.35 18.02
CA GLU A 427 22.42 -0.37 17.18
C GLU A 427 21.12 -0.93 16.56
N SER A 428 20.87 -2.25 16.67
CA SER A 428 19.77 -2.96 16.03
C SER A 428 18.50 -2.99 16.86
N CYS A 429 17.34 -2.80 16.21
CA CYS A 429 16.02 -2.86 16.85
C CYS A 429 15.37 -4.26 16.80
N ILE A 430 15.97 -5.22 16.09
CA ILE A 430 15.34 -6.52 15.79
C ILE A 430 15.03 -7.29 17.08
N ASN A 431 16.01 -7.37 17.97
CA ASN A 431 15.94 -8.14 19.21
C ASN A 431 15.46 -7.33 20.42
N LEU A 432 14.94 -6.11 20.20
CA LEU A 432 14.45 -5.24 21.26
C LEU A 432 12.96 -5.48 21.54
N ASN A 433 12.65 -5.88 22.78
CA ASN A 433 11.28 -5.90 23.29
C ASN A 433 10.94 -4.62 24.08
N LYS A 434 11.02 -3.46 23.42
CA LYS A 434 10.70 -2.16 24.00
C LYS A 434 9.76 -1.38 23.10
N THR A 435 8.59 -1.01 23.62
CA THR A 435 7.59 -0.20 22.90
C THR A 435 8.23 1.08 22.36
N GLY A 436 8.02 1.36 21.08
CA GLY A 436 8.59 2.52 20.39
C GLY A 436 9.98 2.31 19.78
N TYR A 437 10.72 1.27 20.19
CA TYR A 437 12.12 1.06 19.77
C TYR A 437 12.39 -0.31 19.14
N GLY A 438 11.57 -1.32 19.45
CA GLY A 438 11.66 -2.64 18.81
C GLY A 438 11.03 -2.68 17.44
N CYS A 439 11.65 -3.42 16.52
CA CYS A 439 11.17 -3.63 15.15
C CYS A 439 11.02 -5.12 14.79
N GLY A 440 10.87 -5.99 15.78
CA GLY A 440 10.43 -7.37 15.55
C GLY A 440 8.97 -7.45 15.10
N PRO A 441 8.55 -8.56 14.46
CA PRO A 441 7.18 -8.78 13.97
C PRO A 441 6.11 -8.45 15.01
N ALA A 442 5.03 -7.79 14.57
CA ALA A 442 3.85 -7.52 15.39
C ALA A 442 2.65 -7.10 14.53
N ILE A 443 1.42 -7.23 15.07
CA ILE A 443 0.19 -6.70 14.44
C ILE A 443 0.35 -5.21 14.10
N THR A 444 1.00 -4.44 14.97
CA THR A 444 1.37 -3.07 14.69
C THR A 444 2.54 -2.64 15.56
N ARG A 445 3.37 -1.74 15.01
CA ARG A 445 4.34 -0.95 15.76
C ARG A 445 4.12 0.52 15.42
N ASN A 446 4.30 1.37 16.41
CA ASN A 446 4.51 2.79 16.19
C ASN A 446 5.87 3.13 16.80
N ARG A 447 6.78 3.61 15.98
CA ARG A 447 8.15 3.92 16.42
C ARG A 447 8.17 5.29 17.09
N SER A 448 8.94 5.42 18.17
CA SER A 448 9.15 6.72 18.82
C SER A 448 9.94 7.67 17.92
N GLU A 449 10.83 7.11 17.10
CA GLU A 449 11.55 7.82 16.05
C GLU A 449 11.12 7.25 14.69
N PRO A 450 10.55 8.07 13.80
CA PRO A 450 10.12 7.63 12.48
C PRO A 450 11.35 7.32 11.60
N LEU A 451 11.15 6.52 10.55
CA LEU A 451 12.17 6.24 9.55
C LEU A 451 12.67 7.51 8.85
N SER A 452 11.79 8.50 8.69
CA SER A 452 12.13 9.79 8.11
C SER A 452 11.19 10.88 8.61
N PHE A 453 11.51 12.14 8.31
CA PHE A 453 10.75 13.30 8.77
C PHE A 453 10.78 14.43 7.73
N PRO A 454 9.75 15.30 7.71
CA PRO A 454 9.75 16.44 6.80
C PRO A 454 10.96 17.36 7.02
N GLY A 455 11.60 17.76 5.93
CA GLY A 455 12.82 18.57 5.98
C GLY A 455 14.11 17.76 6.14
N LYS A 456 14.05 16.42 6.24
CA LYS A 456 15.22 15.54 6.16
C LYS A 456 15.96 15.79 4.83
N GLN A 457 17.26 16.05 4.89
CA GLN A 457 18.09 16.09 3.69
C GLN A 457 18.22 14.68 3.11
N VAL A 458 17.89 14.52 1.84
CA VAL A 458 17.95 13.25 1.11
C VAL A 458 19.06 13.35 0.08
N LEU A 459 20.10 12.54 0.25
CA LEU A 459 21.29 12.52 -0.59
C LEU A 459 21.06 11.57 -1.77
N LEU A 460 21.24 12.09 -2.98
CA LEU A 460 20.89 11.41 -4.22
C LEU A 460 22.11 11.24 -5.10
N GLU A 461 22.23 10.04 -5.66
CA GLU A 461 23.14 9.70 -6.75
C GLU A 461 22.31 8.99 -7.83
N TRP A 462 22.60 9.18 -9.11
CA TRP A 462 21.84 8.49 -10.15
C TRP A 462 22.69 8.02 -11.31
N ASP A 463 22.30 6.90 -11.89
CA ASP A 463 23.05 6.30 -12.98
C ASP A 463 23.02 7.14 -14.26
N THR A 464 24.08 7.01 -15.06
CA THR A 464 24.07 7.45 -16.46
C THR A 464 23.23 6.45 -17.29
N PRO A 465 22.46 6.90 -18.30
CA PRO A 465 21.78 5.99 -19.23
C PRO A 465 22.78 5.09 -19.98
N GLY A 466 22.29 3.96 -20.49
CA GLY A 466 23.07 3.00 -21.26
C GLY A 466 23.43 1.72 -20.51
N LYS A 467 22.95 1.52 -19.27
CA LYS A 467 23.21 0.29 -18.52
C LYS A 467 22.31 -0.85 -18.99
N PRO A 468 22.86 -2.03 -19.29
CA PRO A 468 22.05 -3.20 -19.60
C PRO A 468 21.33 -3.71 -18.35
N VAL A 469 20.06 -4.08 -18.50
CA VAL A 469 19.18 -4.60 -17.43
C VAL A 469 18.17 -5.61 -17.99
N GLY A 470 17.37 -6.22 -17.12
CA GLY A 470 16.33 -7.15 -17.53
C GLY A 470 16.85 -8.54 -17.90
N PRO A 471 15.94 -9.44 -18.32
CA PRO A 471 16.31 -10.80 -18.66
C PRO A 471 17.41 -10.85 -19.71
N ASN A 472 18.46 -11.61 -19.42
CA ASN A 472 19.65 -11.74 -20.27
C ASN A 472 20.30 -10.40 -20.66
N ASN A 473 20.15 -9.36 -19.81
CA ASN A 473 20.67 -8.01 -20.10
C ASN A 473 20.15 -7.42 -21.42
N SER A 474 18.92 -7.79 -21.80
CA SER A 474 18.32 -7.45 -23.11
C SER A 474 17.68 -6.07 -23.20
N TYR A 475 17.56 -5.35 -22.08
CA TYR A 475 17.07 -3.99 -22.00
C TYR A 475 18.23 -3.04 -21.70
N VAL A 476 18.07 -1.77 -22.06
CA VAL A 476 19.08 -0.74 -21.81
C VAL A 476 18.39 0.45 -21.18
N THR A 477 18.90 0.93 -20.05
CA THR A 477 18.37 2.13 -19.39
C THR A 477 18.55 3.34 -20.30
N SER A 478 17.54 4.20 -20.34
CA SER A 478 17.56 5.38 -21.22
C SER A 478 16.80 6.53 -20.59
N VAL A 479 17.14 7.73 -21.03
CA VAL A 479 16.41 8.98 -20.76
C VAL A 479 15.89 9.48 -22.09
N SER A 480 14.72 10.13 -22.10
CA SER A 480 14.16 10.68 -23.34
C SER A 480 14.96 11.89 -23.83
N ASP A 481 15.06 12.06 -25.14
CA ASP A 481 15.71 13.23 -25.76
C ASP A 481 15.01 14.57 -25.43
N VAL A 482 13.79 14.53 -24.87
CA VAL A 482 13.07 15.73 -24.44
C VAL A 482 13.39 16.16 -23.02
N ALA A 483 14.02 15.29 -22.22
CA ALA A 483 14.37 15.61 -20.84
C ALA A 483 15.48 16.68 -20.83
N GLY A 484 15.25 17.76 -20.10
CA GLY A 484 16.24 18.78 -19.80
C GLY A 484 17.19 18.37 -18.66
N GLU A 485 17.84 19.38 -18.07
CA GLU A 485 18.75 19.18 -16.95
C GLU A 485 17.99 18.82 -15.65
N PRO A 486 18.58 17.98 -14.76
CA PRO A 486 17.94 17.59 -13.51
C PRO A 486 17.71 18.81 -12.60
N ALA A 487 16.45 19.06 -12.24
CA ALA A 487 16.04 20.28 -11.52
C ALA A 487 15.12 20.00 -10.33
N TYR A 488 14.37 18.90 -10.34
CA TYR A 488 13.38 18.57 -9.31
C TYR A 488 13.47 17.11 -8.90
N VAL A 489 12.94 16.83 -7.70
CA VAL A 489 12.61 15.47 -7.25
C VAL A 489 11.10 15.40 -7.13
N ALA A 490 10.49 14.51 -7.90
CA ALA A 490 9.09 14.16 -7.84
C ALA A 490 8.86 13.09 -6.78
N TRP A 491 7.79 13.21 -6.00
CA TRP A 491 7.40 12.34 -4.89
C TRP A 491 6.02 11.78 -5.20
N ALA A 492 5.97 10.56 -5.75
CA ALA A 492 4.74 9.87 -6.09
C ALA A 492 4.30 9.02 -4.89
N ALA A 493 3.27 9.49 -4.22
CA ALA A 493 2.60 8.80 -3.13
C ALA A 493 1.10 8.65 -3.47
N GLN A 494 0.23 9.12 -2.58
CA GLN A 494 -1.20 8.81 -2.54
C GLN A 494 -1.99 9.47 -3.70
N LEU A 495 -2.54 10.67 -3.48
CA LEU A 495 -3.48 11.30 -4.41
C LEU A 495 -2.86 12.37 -5.32
N ASN A 496 -1.64 12.83 -5.02
CA ASN A 496 -0.98 13.90 -5.75
C ASN A 496 0.50 13.58 -5.93
N LEU A 497 1.07 14.11 -7.01
CA LEU A 497 2.51 14.17 -7.21
C LEU A 497 3.03 15.48 -6.62
N THR A 498 4.00 15.39 -5.70
CA THR A 498 4.62 16.56 -5.07
C THR A 498 6.05 16.71 -5.57
N TYR A 499 6.54 17.95 -5.70
CA TYR A 499 7.89 18.22 -6.17
C TYR A 499 8.68 19.02 -5.15
N THR A 500 9.99 18.78 -5.11
CA THR A 500 10.95 19.55 -4.34
C THR A 500 12.13 19.93 -5.23
N PRO A 501 12.74 21.11 -5.05
CA PRO A 501 13.92 21.50 -5.83
C PRO A 501 15.09 20.53 -5.58
N LEU A 502 15.78 20.13 -6.65
CA LEU A 502 17.02 19.37 -6.57
C LEU A 502 18.21 20.34 -6.56
N THR A 503 19.11 20.18 -5.58
CA THR A 503 20.42 20.85 -5.60
C THR A 503 21.46 19.89 -6.16
N VAL A 504 21.90 20.13 -7.40
CA VAL A 504 22.98 19.36 -8.03
C VAL A 504 24.32 19.80 -7.45
N THR A 505 25.10 18.86 -6.91
CA THR A 505 26.39 19.12 -6.26
C THR A 505 27.59 18.58 -7.06
N GLY A 506 27.34 17.74 -8.06
CA GLY A 506 28.35 17.20 -8.95
C GLY A 506 27.72 16.44 -10.12
N PRO A 507 28.53 15.77 -10.95
CA PRO A 507 28.00 14.86 -11.97
C PRO A 507 27.12 13.82 -11.31
N ASN A 508 25.87 13.72 -11.76
CA ASN A 508 24.93 12.69 -11.32
C ASN A 508 24.72 12.60 -9.80
N THR A 509 24.96 13.69 -9.08
CA THR A 509 24.91 13.74 -7.62
C THR A 509 24.28 15.04 -7.15
N GLY A 510 23.48 14.94 -6.09
CA GLY A 510 22.77 16.09 -5.55
C GLY A 510 22.02 15.74 -4.26
N TYR A 511 21.18 16.66 -3.82
CA TYR A 511 20.29 16.42 -2.70
C TYR A 511 18.99 17.19 -2.84
N THR A 512 17.96 16.71 -2.14
CA THR A 512 16.71 17.42 -1.92
C THR A 512 16.37 17.39 -0.42
N TYR A 513 15.27 18.03 -0.04
CA TYR A 513 14.67 17.90 1.28
C TYR A 513 13.31 17.23 1.16
N GLN A 514 13.03 16.29 2.06
CA GLN A 514 11.72 15.64 2.14
C GLN A 514 10.61 16.71 2.34
N PRO A 515 9.55 16.71 1.51
CA PRO A 515 8.49 17.71 1.61
C PRO A 515 7.67 17.53 2.89
N ASN A 516 7.06 18.62 3.36
CA ASN A 516 6.10 18.64 4.46
C ASN A 516 4.68 18.82 3.93
N ALA A 517 4.26 17.95 3.03
CA ALA A 517 2.96 18.06 2.37
C ALA A 517 1.97 17.05 2.97
N THR A 518 0.69 17.41 3.01
CA THR A 518 -0.39 16.54 3.52
C THR A 518 -1.39 16.19 2.43
N VAL A 519 -2.03 15.02 2.55
CA VAL A 519 -3.07 14.57 1.61
C VAL A 519 -4.28 15.51 1.62
N TYR A 520 -4.73 15.85 2.83
CA TYR A 520 -5.77 16.83 3.10
C TYR A 520 -5.29 17.81 4.18
N GLU A 521 -5.95 18.96 4.30
CA GLU A 521 -5.69 19.92 5.38
C GLU A 521 -5.82 19.23 6.75
N ASN A 522 -4.79 19.38 7.61
CA ASN A 522 -4.67 18.68 8.90
C ASN A 522 -4.72 17.14 8.81
N GLY A 523 -4.47 16.59 7.61
CA GLY A 523 -4.48 15.15 7.37
C GLY A 523 -3.10 14.50 7.45
N GLN A 524 -3.02 13.27 6.95
CA GLN A 524 -1.79 12.50 6.91
C GLN A 524 -0.75 13.13 5.97
N GLN A 525 0.53 12.99 6.34
CA GLN A 525 1.66 13.36 5.50
C GLN A 525 1.68 12.52 4.21
N ILE A 526 2.06 13.13 3.09
CA ILE A 526 2.16 12.41 1.81
C ILE A 526 3.38 11.49 1.78
N VAL A 527 4.46 11.83 2.50
CA VAL A 527 5.67 11.02 2.61
C VAL A 527 5.54 10.12 3.83
N ASN A 528 5.04 8.92 3.60
CA ASN A 528 4.86 7.89 4.61
C ASN A 528 4.80 6.51 3.93
N GLY A 529 5.34 5.47 4.60
CA GLY A 529 5.43 4.13 4.04
C GLY A 529 6.50 4.00 2.95
N THR A 530 6.31 3.05 2.05
CA THR A 530 7.19 2.84 0.90
C THR A 530 6.59 3.57 -0.30
N MET A 531 7.35 4.46 -0.91
CA MET A 531 6.87 5.34 -1.98
C MET A 531 7.91 5.53 -3.09
N PHE A 532 7.56 6.25 -4.16
CA PHE A 532 8.40 6.37 -5.34
C PHE A 532 8.89 7.80 -5.52
N ILE A 533 10.15 7.93 -5.92
CA ILE A 533 10.77 9.21 -6.22
C ILE A 533 11.46 9.19 -7.58
N ALA A 534 11.44 10.32 -8.28
CA ALA A 534 12.10 10.48 -9.56
C ALA A 534 12.85 11.80 -9.64
N VAL A 535 14.04 11.81 -10.24
CA VAL A 535 14.71 13.05 -10.65
C VAL A 535 14.11 13.48 -11.98
N THR A 536 13.62 14.71 -12.05
CA THR A 536 12.96 15.29 -13.24
C THR A 536 13.54 16.65 -13.61
N ASP A 537 13.36 17.05 -14.87
CA ASP A 537 13.72 18.37 -15.41
C ASP A 537 12.60 19.41 -15.21
N THR A 538 11.36 18.97 -15.03
CA THR A 538 10.18 19.82 -14.83
C THR A 538 9.35 19.37 -13.61
N ASP A 539 8.61 20.32 -13.04
CA ASP A 539 7.63 20.13 -11.95
C ASP A 539 6.18 20.10 -12.46
N MET A 540 5.95 19.45 -13.61
CA MET A 540 4.64 19.50 -14.27
C MET A 540 3.53 18.93 -13.37
N PRO A 541 2.37 19.59 -13.26
CA PRO A 541 1.30 19.17 -12.35
C PRO A 541 0.59 17.94 -12.91
N LEU A 542 0.66 16.83 -12.17
CA LEU A 542 0.08 15.53 -12.53
C LEU A 542 -0.77 14.97 -11.37
N THR A 543 -1.74 14.16 -11.74
CA THR A 543 -2.56 13.35 -10.84
C THR A 543 -2.28 11.87 -11.11
N PRO A 544 -2.73 10.94 -10.24
CA PRO A 544 -2.57 9.51 -10.49
C PRO A 544 -3.08 9.07 -11.87
N PHE A 545 -4.15 9.69 -12.38
CA PHE A 545 -4.75 9.34 -13.68
C PHE A 545 -3.94 9.80 -14.89
N ASN A 546 -3.00 10.74 -14.78
CA ASN A 546 -2.18 11.16 -15.92
C ASN A 546 -0.67 11.12 -15.62
N LEU A 547 -0.27 10.38 -14.59
CA LEU A 547 1.10 10.32 -14.13
C LEU A 547 2.07 9.83 -15.20
N SER A 548 1.65 8.96 -16.12
CA SER A 548 2.49 8.46 -17.22
C SER A 548 3.05 9.56 -18.13
N MET A 549 2.43 10.75 -18.15
CA MET A 549 2.96 11.93 -18.85
C MET A 549 4.31 12.40 -18.32
N ILE A 550 4.73 11.96 -17.12
CA ILE A 550 6.05 12.28 -16.55
C ILE A 550 7.18 11.51 -17.22
N ASN A 551 6.92 10.36 -17.84
CA ASN A 551 7.96 9.44 -18.32
C ASN A 551 9.02 10.11 -19.22
N PRO A 552 8.66 11.00 -20.18
CA PRO A 552 9.65 11.68 -21.00
C PRO A 552 10.56 12.66 -20.22
N HIS A 553 10.19 13.00 -18.99
CA HIS A 553 10.86 13.96 -18.12
C HIS A 553 11.60 13.29 -16.95
N VAL A 554 11.58 11.95 -16.84
CA VAL A 554 12.30 11.20 -15.80
C VAL A 554 13.74 10.97 -16.23
N LEU A 555 14.70 11.47 -15.43
CA LEU A 555 16.12 11.22 -15.61
C LEU A 555 16.61 10.00 -14.83
N ALA A 556 16.02 9.75 -13.65
CA ALA A 556 16.35 8.60 -12.82
C ALA A 556 15.19 8.28 -11.86
N LEU A 557 15.05 7.01 -11.50
CA LEU A 557 13.91 6.51 -10.72
C LEU A 557 14.35 5.67 -9.53
N GLY A 558 13.72 5.90 -8.37
CA GLY A 558 14.04 5.21 -7.12
C GLY A 558 12.81 5.02 -6.23
N VAL A 559 13.03 4.24 -5.17
CA VAL A 559 12.09 4.03 -4.07
C VAL A 559 12.57 4.84 -2.87
N TYR A 560 11.64 5.29 -2.04
CA TYR A 560 11.91 5.94 -0.76
C TYR A 560 11.09 5.31 0.36
N GLN A 561 11.76 4.77 1.39
CA GLN A 561 11.11 4.32 2.62
C GLN A 561 11.04 5.44 3.66
N ALA A 562 9.83 5.65 4.18
CA ALA A 562 9.48 6.69 5.13
C ALA A 562 8.47 6.18 6.17
N GLY A 563 8.19 7.02 7.16
CA GLY A 563 7.11 6.81 8.14
C GLY A 563 7.55 6.69 9.57
#